data_AF-A0A132NZC6-F1
#
_entry.id   AF-A0A132NZC6-F1
#
_cell.length_a   1.000
_cell.length_b   1.000
_cell.length_c   1.000
_cell.angle_alpha   90.00
_cell.angle_beta   90.00
_cell.angle_gamma   90.00
#
_symmetry.space_group_name_H-M   'P 1'
#
loop_
_entity.id
_entity.type
_entity.pdbx_description
1 polymer ?
#
loop_
_entity_poly.entity_id
_entity_poly.type
_entity_poly.pdbx_seq_one_letter_code
_entity_poly.pdbx_strand_id
1 'polypeptide(L)'
;MVMDSDPFVYGLLSPNTSQKYANIENYEGLNQIRQTNAQRGAGRLANYPSESAGERRLGARQHTPRNSDGTPKEKPTRISKLIDLFFADYFVDSYEDSDVDETPRLKKQIEEFKAREAKYIQEIDVLTIHNNDLTTQLEEFNDGNYGTVAALERRIDSLTSENTKMREELDTLKEELVMLKKSSKTSLYAIEDYEQQLKQQRTKNNSLIEDLAAAQAETSIMSGKIADLSTSLAYAEQQCANMAKKLAQERDSAASELHAARADTAKLRIEYERVLTELQEAHAIHRERITYLEDERGKLRDELKASKIDLQSSIKEANDFRRKSIALSTPIPAREMTMALTNKDEEIHRLNVVISSLEERHRATIKEVEATHELMSADMVAKDKALLESKAEIAGLSEQLDAIMKTKLELQSRISFLERVVKDKDEAIESVQDRAGAAQTAVALSTGQHSVEISELRTQINGKNCEIARLQDEMKNMLQSKNTEINALKLNVTTLTERVRDYRDRLIESGSPSSSRVNELKLLQVLGKESSSAHDSTESEIGALEKELSIKNILIKKKDEDIDFFRSQLVLREAEIERLLSSQTTACSRRSRTPLKAVLKKSKGKT
;
A
#
# COMPACT_ATOMS: atom_id res chain seq x y z
N MET A 1 -41.48 16.34 -33.16
CA MET A 1 -41.50 17.77 -33.52
C MET A 1 -41.11 18.54 -32.28
N VAL A 2 -40.05 19.36 -32.41
CA VAL A 2 -39.57 20.45 -31.51
C VAL A 2 -39.24 19.98 -30.07
N MET A 3 -38.01 19.68 -29.62
CA MET A 3 -36.68 20.29 -29.82
C MET A 3 -36.66 21.79 -29.54
N ASP A 4 -36.48 22.15 -28.26
CA ASP A 4 -35.94 23.44 -27.87
C ASP A 4 -34.57 23.25 -27.22
N SER A 5 -33.67 24.06 -27.73
CA SER A 5 -32.23 24.09 -27.53
C SER A 5 -31.93 25.19 -26.52
N ASP A 6 -30.92 25.01 -25.67
CA ASP A 6 -29.90 26.07 -25.56
C ASP A 6 -28.59 25.54 -24.96
N PRO A 7 -27.43 25.91 -25.54
CA PRO A 7 -26.12 25.45 -25.12
C PRO A 7 -25.44 26.47 -24.19
N PHE A 8 -24.97 26.01 -23.02
CA PHE A 8 -24.03 26.78 -22.21
C PHE A 8 -22.61 26.63 -22.77
N VAL A 9 -22.13 27.70 -23.43
CA VAL A 9 -20.70 27.91 -23.71
C VAL A 9 -20.30 29.22 -23.06
N TYR A 10 -19.42 29.16 -22.05
CA TYR A 10 -18.53 30.25 -21.72
C TYR A 10 -17.24 29.71 -21.06
N GLY A 11 -16.11 30.05 -21.68
CA GLY A 11 -14.98 30.60 -20.94
C GLY A 11 -13.99 29.62 -20.34
N LEU A 12 -13.03 29.18 -21.15
CA LEU A 12 -11.67 28.90 -20.70
C LEU A 12 -11.11 30.17 -20.03
N LEU A 13 -10.97 30.15 -18.70
CA LEU A 13 -10.21 31.15 -17.95
C LEU A 13 -9.12 30.44 -17.15
N SER A 14 -7.91 30.53 -17.70
CA SER A 14 -6.64 30.31 -17.03
C SER A 14 -6.51 31.27 -15.84
N PRO A 15 -6.20 30.82 -14.61
CA PRO A 15 -5.79 31.74 -13.56
C PRO A 15 -4.29 31.99 -13.69
N ASN A 16 -3.94 33.06 -14.40
CA ASN A 16 -2.62 33.66 -14.32
C ASN A 16 -2.79 35.10 -13.85
N THR A 17 -2.70 35.36 -12.54
CA THR A 17 -2.18 36.61 -12.00
C THR A 17 -1.84 36.50 -10.52
N SER A 18 -0.57 36.81 -10.24
CA SER A 18 -0.10 37.63 -9.12
C SER A 18 0.26 36.94 -7.80
N GLN A 19 1.54 36.57 -7.69
CA GLN A 19 2.38 37.06 -6.60
C GLN A 19 3.70 37.58 -7.17
N LYS A 20 3.77 38.90 -7.34
CA LYS A 20 5.03 39.65 -7.30
C LYS A 20 5.56 39.56 -5.88
N TYR A 21 6.79 39.10 -5.68
CA TYR A 21 7.83 39.74 -4.86
C TYR A 21 9.18 39.05 -5.09
N ALA A 22 10.17 39.87 -5.46
CA ALA A 22 11.63 39.69 -5.32
C ALA A 22 12.33 38.52 -6.03
N ASN A 23 12.75 38.75 -7.29
CA ASN A 23 13.99 38.17 -7.81
C ASN A 23 15.09 39.23 -7.76
N ILE A 24 15.98 39.10 -6.77
CA ILE A 24 17.37 39.57 -6.86
C ILE A 24 18.14 38.32 -7.28
N GLU A 25 18.51 38.25 -8.56
CA GLU A 25 19.44 37.24 -9.06
C GLU A 25 20.86 37.61 -8.59
N ASN A 26 21.35 36.87 -7.60
CA ASN A 26 22.79 36.75 -7.35
C ASN A 26 23.36 35.65 -8.26
N TYR A 27 24.44 36.03 -8.93
CA TYR A 27 25.40 35.19 -9.62
C TYR A 27 25.98 34.09 -8.71
N GLU A 28 26.53 33.05 -9.39
CA GLU A 28 27.32 31.89 -8.92
C GLU A 28 26.53 30.56 -9.04
N GLY A 29 26.99 29.51 -9.71
CA GLY A 29 28.26 29.18 -10.33
C GLY A 29 28.27 27.66 -10.54
N LEU A 30 28.04 27.21 -11.77
CA LEU A 30 28.04 25.80 -12.17
C LEU A 30 29.48 25.34 -12.44
N ASN A 31 29.95 24.33 -11.72
CA ASN A 31 31.18 23.60 -12.03
C ASN A 31 30.88 22.09 -12.12
N GLN A 32 30.87 21.55 -13.34
CA GLN A 32 31.03 20.12 -13.62
C GLN A 32 32.06 19.91 -14.75
N ILE A 33 33.25 19.51 -14.31
CA ILE A 33 34.15 18.44 -14.80
C ILE A 33 33.84 17.82 -16.19
N ARG A 34 34.82 17.90 -17.11
CA ARG A 34 35.48 16.76 -17.80
C ARG A 34 36.75 17.24 -18.51
N GLN A 35 37.91 16.93 -17.94
CA GLN A 35 38.94 16.03 -18.49
C GLN A 35 39.36 16.30 -19.95
N THR A 36 40.58 16.83 -20.13
CA THR A 36 41.65 16.19 -20.90
C THR A 36 42.97 16.96 -20.74
N ASN A 37 44.06 16.20 -20.57
CA ASN A 37 45.48 16.53 -20.76
C ASN A 37 46.11 17.67 -19.92
N ALA A 38 46.81 17.27 -18.85
CA ALA A 38 47.84 18.09 -18.20
C ALA A 38 49.17 17.31 -18.09
N GLN A 39 49.90 17.23 -19.21
CA GLN A 39 51.36 17.39 -19.18
C GLN A 39 51.65 18.88 -18.91
N ARG A 40 52.10 19.19 -17.68
CA ARG A 40 52.82 20.40 -17.20
C ARG A 40 52.37 20.70 -15.77
N GLY A 41 53.03 20.07 -14.81
CA GLY A 41 53.13 20.57 -13.46
C GLY A 41 54.55 21.06 -13.23
N ALA A 42 54.76 22.38 -13.26
CA ALA A 42 55.86 23.11 -12.60
C ALA A 42 55.83 24.59 -13.03
N GLY A 43 54.91 25.36 -12.45
CA GLY A 43 55.08 26.80 -12.26
C GLY A 43 55.07 27.02 -10.75
N ARG A 44 56.21 26.90 -10.05
CA ARG A 44 57.19 27.97 -9.86
C ARG A 44 56.50 29.33 -9.75
N LEU A 45 55.99 29.58 -8.54
CA LEU A 45 55.87 30.94 -8.03
C LEU A 45 57.26 31.58 -8.03
N ALA A 46 57.24 32.85 -8.41
CA ALA A 46 58.35 33.77 -8.61
C ALA A 46 59.51 33.59 -7.62
N ASN A 47 60.65 33.16 -8.14
CA ASN A 47 61.95 33.58 -7.64
C ASN A 47 62.23 34.96 -8.26
N TYR A 48 61.97 36.04 -7.52
CA TYR A 48 62.81 37.23 -7.63
C TYR A 48 63.95 37.07 -6.63
N PRO A 49 65.20 37.37 -7.04
CA PRO A 49 66.38 37.08 -6.26
C PRO A 49 66.45 38.10 -5.12
N SER A 50 66.09 37.69 -3.91
CA SER A 50 66.68 38.32 -2.74
C SER A 50 68.09 37.76 -2.60
N GLU A 51 69.05 38.38 -3.30
CA GLU A 51 70.40 38.52 -2.79
C GLU A 51 70.30 39.27 -1.45
N SER A 52 69.90 38.56 -0.39
CA SER A 52 70.31 38.94 0.94
C SER A 52 71.66 38.29 1.12
N ALA A 53 72.69 39.14 1.09
CA ALA A 53 74.00 38.88 1.62
C ALA A 53 73.90 38.45 3.10
N GLY A 54 73.43 37.23 3.34
CA GLY A 54 73.76 36.48 4.52
C GLY A 54 75.18 35.99 4.30
N GLU A 55 76.16 36.87 4.52
CA GLU A 55 77.54 36.46 4.76
C GLU A 55 77.47 35.26 5.70
N ARG A 56 77.69 34.06 5.16
CA ARG A 56 78.46 33.04 5.87
C ARG A 56 79.80 33.72 6.14
N ARG A 57 79.87 34.48 7.24
CA ARG A 57 81.08 34.49 8.04
C ARG A 57 81.20 33.05 8.52
N LEU A 58 81.82 32.24 7.67
CA LEU A 58 82.88 31.37 8.16
C LEU A 58 83.69 32.28 9.08
N GLY A 59 83.41 32.17 10.38
CA GLY A 59 84.36 32.56 11.40
C GLY A 59 85.56 31.67 11.21
N ALA A 60 86.32 31.93 10.14
CA ALA A 60 87.74 31.75 10.13
C ALA A 60 88.17 32.58 11.33
N ARG A 61 88.28 31.92 12.50
CA ARG A 61 89.24 32.33 13.51
C ARG A 61 90.51 32.53 12.72
N GLN A 62 90.83 33.79 12.41
CA GLN A 62 92.16 34.13 11.98
C GLN A 62 92.99 33.81 13.21
N HIS A 63 93.55 32.61 13.21
CA HIS A 63 94.66 32.27 14.07
C HIS A 63 95.68 33.39 13.84
N THR A 64 95.91 34.20 14.88
CA THR A 64 97.19 34.87 14.99
C THR A 64 98.24 33.79 14.76
N PRO A 65 99.17 33.95 13.80
CA PRO A 65 100.27 33.01 13.65
C PRO A 65 100.89 32.85 15.03
N ARG A 66 101.03 31.63 15.51
CA ARG A 66 101.68 31.33 16.79
C ARG A 66 103.05 30.71 16.50
N ASN A 67 103.99 30.89 17.41
CA ASN A 67 105.23 30.13 17.36
C ASN A 67 104.92 28.64 17.64
N SER A 68 105.87 27.74 17.37
CA SER A 68 105.71 26.29 17.55
C SER A 68 105.45 25.86 19.00
N ASP A 69 105.58 26.77 19.97
CA ASP A 69 105.30 26.61 21.40
C ASP A 69 103.93 27.17 21.84
N GLY A 70 103.13 27.70 20.91
CA GLY A 70 101.78 28.20 21.19
C GLY A 70 101.66 29.65 21.67
N THR A 71 102.74 30.43 21.69
CA THR A 71 102.70 31.88 21.97
C THR A 71 102.32 32.70 20.72
N PRO A 72 101.58 33.84 20.83
CA PRO A 72 101.26 34.70 19.68
C PRO A 72 102.53 35.23 19.01
N LYS A 73 102.64 35.11 17.68
CA LYS A 73 103.78 35.64 16.92
C LYS A 73 103.61 37.15 16.79
N GLU A 74 104.20 37.89 17.73
CA GLU A 74 104.23 39.33 17.71
C GLU A 74 104.94 39.80 16.42
N LYS A 75 104.21 40.52 15.57
CA LYS A 75 104.86 41.32 14.52
C LYS A 75 105.59 42.46 15.22
N PRO A 76 106.84 42.79 14.84
CA PRO A 76 107.50 43.98 15.35
C PRO A 76 106.63 45.17 15.01
N THR A 77 106.02 45.80 16.02
CA THR A 77 105.33 47.06 15.83
C THR A 77 106.35 48.08 15.33
N ARG A 78 105.92 49.05 14.53
CA ARG A 78 106.77 50.12 13.97
C ARG A 78 107.60 50.85 15.06
N ILE A 79 107.13 50.77 16.32
CA ILE A 79 107.80 51.25 17.54
C ILE A 79 109.03 50.39 17.91
N SER A 80 108.97 49.05 17.82
CA SER A 80 110.15 48.20 18.10
C SER A 80 111.28 48.45 17.08
N LYS A 81 110.94 48.69 15.80
CA LYS A 81 111.91 49.12 14.78
C LYS A 81 112.44 50.54 15.00
N LEU A 82 111.67 51.41 15.67
CA LEU A 82 112.13 52.77 16.02
C LEU A 82 113.04 52.77 17.26
N ILE A 83 112.82 51.84 18.19
CA ILE A 83 113.68 51.65 19.36
C ILE A 83 115.05 51.09 18.90
N ASP A 84 115.08 50.11 18.00
CA ASP A 84 116.35 49.60 17.44
C ASP A 84 117.12 50.66 16.60
N LEU A 85 116.42 51.63 15.98
CA LEU A 85 117.04 52.74 15.26
C LEU A 85 117.53 53.88 16.17
N PHE A 86 117.00 54.01 17.39
CA PHE A 86 117.42 55.06 18.34
C PHE A 86 118.58 54.62 19.24
N PHE A 87 118.75 53.31 19.48
CA PHE A 87 119.80 52.78 20.36
C PHE A 87 121.06 52.28 19.62
N ALA A 88 121.09 52.32 18.28
CA ALA A 88 122.21 51.81 17.48
C ALA A 88 123.31 52.84 17.14
N ASP A 89 123.07 54.16 17.31
CA ASP A 89 124.01 55.20 16.80
C ASP A 89 124.52 56.20 17.86
N TYR A 90 124.30 55.98 19.16
CA TYR A 90 124.75 56.93 20.19
C TYR A 90 125.48 56.24 21.36
N PHE A 91 126.55 55.50 21.05
CA PHE A 91 127.59 55.22 22.03
C PHE A 91 128.99 55.18 21.38
N VAL A 92 129.78 56.19 21.77
CA VAL A 92 131.26 56.23 21.94
C VAL A 92 132.13 56.44 20.69
N ASP A 93 132.62 57.68 20.50
CA ASP A 93 134.06 58.00 20.46
C ASP A 93 134.31 59.52 20.28
N SER A 94 134.51 60.24 21.40
CA SER A 94 135.59 61.22 21.54
C SER A 94 135.68 61.66 23.01
N TYR A 95 136.71 61.18 23.68
CA TYR A 95 137.20 61.75 24.92
C TYR A 95 137.82 63.13 24.67
N GLU A 96 137.89 63.88 25.78
CA GLU A 96 138.80 65.00 26.10
C GLU A 96 138.22 66.43 26.03
N ASP A 97 138.28 67.05 27.20
CA ASP A 97 138.35 68.49 27.49
C ASP A 97 137.16 69.39 27.19
N SER A 98 136.31 69.59 28.21
CA SER A 98 135.88 70.94 28.59
C SER A 98 135.18 70.95 29.96
N ASP A 99 135.78 71.65 30.92
CA ASP A 99 135.17 72.04 32.20
C ASP A 99 133.90 72.87 31.96
N VAL A 100 132.71 72.31 32.19
CA VAL A 100 131.46 73.10 32.27
C VAL A 100 130.48 72.51 33.28
N ASP A 101 130.14 73.32 34.29
CA ASP A 101 129.08 73.15 35.30
C ASP A 101 127.65 73.02 34.68
N GLU A 102 127.28 71.89 34.08
CA GLU A 102 125.91 71.64 33.56
C GLU A 102 125.06 70.61 34.36
N THR A 103 125.58 70.12 35.49
CA THR A 103 124.97 69.06 36.33
C THR A 103 123.52 69.31 36.81
N PRO A 104 123.05 70.55 37.08
CA PRO A 104 121.67 70.79 37.50
C PRO A 104 120.65 70.71 36.35
N ARG A 105 121.06 71.05 35.13
CA ARG A 105 120.18 71.18 33.96
C ARG A 105 119.81 69.81 33.39
N LEU A 106 120.77 68.89 33.34
CA LEU A 106 120.56 67.48 33.00
C LEU A 106 119.67 66.76 34.02
N LYS A 107 119.86 67.00 35.32
CA LYS A 107 118.96 66.43 36.36
C LYS A 107 117.51 66.86 36.18
N LYS A 108 117.28 68.13 35.84
CA LYS A 108 115.93 68.65 35.59
C LYS A 108 115.29 68.00 34.35
N GLN A 109 116.04 67.81 33.27
CA GLN A 109 115.54 67.11 32.08
C GLN A 109 115.24 65.63 32.35
N ILE A 110 116.07 64.94 33.15
CA ILE A 110 115.81 63.54 33.53
C ILE A 110 114.54 63.43 34.37
N GLU A 111 114.32 64.32 35.34
CA GLU A 111 113.06 64.32 36.11
C GLU A 111 111.85 64.70 35.27
N GLU A 112 111.99 65.61 34.30
CA GLU A 112 110.92 65.89 33.32
C GLU A 112 110.62 64.68 32.43
N PHE A 113 111.62 63.90 32.03
CA PHE A 113 111.42 62.67 31.27
C PHE A 113 110.79 61.56 32.11
N LYS A 114 111.21 61.36 33.36
CA LYS A 114 110.56 60.43 34.28
C LYS A 114 109.10 60.82 34.58
N ALA A 115 108.83 62.12 34.71
CA ALA A 115 107.47 62.61 34.88
C ALA A 115 106.61 62.37 33.63
N ARG A 116 107.18 62.51 32.42
CA ARG A 116 106.50 62.15 31.16
C ARG A 116 106.30 60.65 31.01
N GLU A 117 107.30 59.86 31.37
CA GLU A 117 107.23 58.39 31.36
C GLU A 117 106.15 57.89 32.32
N ALA A 118 106.13 58.39 33.56
CA ALA A 118 105.08 58.07 34.52
C ALA A 118 103.69 58.47 34.01
N LYS A 119 103.58 59.62 33.33
CA LYS A 119 102.32 60.05 32.68
C LYS A 119 101.91 59.12 31.54
N TYR A 120 102.85 58.67 30.71
CA TYR A 120 102.56 57.72 29.63
C TYR A 120 102.23 56.32 30.13
N ILE A 121 102.87 55.85 31.20
CA ILE A 121 102.52 54.60 31.87
C ILE A 121 101.08 54.70 32.41
N GLN A 122 100.75 55.79 33.08
CA GLN A 122 99.39 56.02 33.59
C GLN A 122 98.36 56.12 32.45
N GLU A 123 98.72 56.72 31.32
CA GLU A 123 97.87 56.77 30.12
C GLU A 123 97.68 55.39 29.48
N ILE A 124 98.73 54.56 29.44
CA ILE A 124 98.66 53.17 28.99
C ILE A 124 97.78 52.33 29.92
N ASP A 125 97.90 52.50 31.23
CA ASP A 125 97.05 51.79 32.20
C ASP A 125 95.58 52.15 32.01
N VAL A 126 95.26 53.45 31.86
CA VAL A 126 93.90 53.92 31.58
C VAL A 126 93.37 53.36 30.26
N LEU A 127 94.17 53.38 29.20
CA LEU A 127 93.79 52.80 27.90
C LEU A 127 93.61 51.28 27.97
N THR A 128 94.41 50.59 28.76
CA THR A 128 94.32 49.14 28.96
C THR A 128 93.05 48.78 29.70
N ILE A 129 92.72 49.50 30.78
CA ILE A 129 91.46 49.35 31.50
C ILE A 129 90.28 49.61 30.56
N HIS A 130 90.32 50.70 29.78
CA HIS A 130 89.26 51.03 28.84
C HIS A 130 89.08 49.96 27.75
N ASN A 131 90.16 49.36 27.26
CA ASN A 131 90.09 48.29 26.27
C ASN A 131 89.53 46.99 26.87
N ASN A 132 89.87 46.68 28.13
CA ASN A 132 89.27 45.54 28.85
C ASN A 132 87.77 45.75 29.08
N ASP A 133 87.35 46.96 29.44
CA ASP A 133 85.94 47.31 29.58
C ASP A 133 85.19 47.19 28.25
N LEU A 134 85.76 47.70 27.16
CA LEU A 134 85.19 47.55 25.82
C LEU A 134 85.10 46.08 25.38
N THR A 135 86.11 45.27 25.70
CA THR A 135 86.11 43.84 25.41
C THR A 135 85.00 43.12 26.19
N THR A 136 84.86 43.44 27.47
CA THR A 136 83.81 42.89 28.34
C THR A 136 82.42 43.30 27.84
N GLN A 137 82.22 44.58 27.49
CA GLN A 137 80.97 45.06 26.90
C GLN A 137 80.65 44.37 25.57
N LEU A 138 81.67 44.08 24.76
CA LEU A 138 81.50 43.36 23.50
C LEU A 138 81.11 41.89 23.74
N GLU A 139 81.70 41.23 24.72
CA GLU A 139 81.35 39.87 25.14
C GLU A 139 79.93 39.80 25.70
N GLU A 140 79.57 40.70 26.61
CA GLU A 140 78.21 40.81 27.17
C GLU A 140 77.17 41.12 26.08
N PHE A 141 77.48 42.01 25.14
CA PHE A 141 76.61 42.30 24.00
C PHE A 141 76.44 41.10 23.08
N ASN A 142 77.52 40.37 22.80
CA ASN A 142 77.46 39.16 21.97
C ASN A 142 76.68 38.06 22.67
N ASP A 143 76.92 37.79 23.95
CA ASP A 143 76.21 36.77 24.73
C ASP A 143 74.71 37.11 24.86
N GLY A 144 74.37 38.40 25.08
CA GLY A 144 72.99 38.87 25.06
C GLY A 144 72.31 38.68 23.69
N ASN A 145 73.03 38.95 22.60
CA ASN A 145 72.53 38.70 21.24
C ASN A 145 72.40 37.20 20.93
N TYR A 146 73.33 36.35 21.35
CA TYR A 146 73.19 34.89 21.18
C TYR A 146 72.00 34.34 21.97
N GLY A 147 71.79 34.82 23.20
CA GLY A 147 70.64 34.45 24.02
C GLY A 147 69.31 34.87 23.39
N THR A 148 69.23 36.07 22.83
CA THR A 148 68.00 36.56 22.16
C THR A 148 67.76 35.84 20.82
N VAL A 149 68.80 35.60 20.01
CA VAL A 149 68.71 34.82 18.77
C VAL A 149 68.22 33.40 19.06
N ALA A 150 68.82 32.71 20.05
CA ALA A 150 68.41 31.35 20.42
C ALA A 150 66.97 31.29 20.97
N ALA A 151 66.49 32.36 21.61
CA ALA A 151 65.10 32.46 22.06
C ALA A 151 64.12 32.69 20.90
N LEU A 152 64.53 33.51 19.91
CA LEU A 152 63.75 33.75 18.69
C LEU A 152 63.68 32.49 17.81
N GLU A 153 64.78 31.76 17.65
CA GLU A 153 64.82 30.48 16.93
C GLU A 153 63.87 29.46 17.56
N ARG A 154 63.93 29.27 18.89
CA ARG A 154 62.98 28.41 19.60
C ARG A 154 61.52 28.84 19.41
N ARG A 155 61.26 30.14 19.32
CA ARG A 155 59.91 30.65 19.04
C ARG A 155 59.47 30.39 17.61
N ILE A 156 60.38 30.52 16.63
CA ILE A 156 60.12 30.16 15.23
C ILE A 156 59.81 28.67 15.11
N ASP A 157 60.57 27.80 15.77
CA ASP A 157 60.33 26.36 15.76
C ASP A 157 58.97 26.01 16.35
N SER A 158 58.61 26.62 17.50
CA SER A 158 57.31 26.45 18.14
C SER A 158 56.15 26.89 17.22
N LEU A 159 56.25 28.08 16.63
CA LEU A 159 55.24 28.61 15.71
C LEU A 159 55.15 27.79 14.41
N THR A 160 56.25 27.20 13.97
CA THR A 160 56.29 26.30 12.81
C THR A 160 55.56 25.01 13.12
N SER A 161 55.84 24.40 14.27
CA SER A 161 55.14 23.22 14.77
C SER A 161 53.63 23.49 14.94
N GLU A 162 53.25 24.63 15.49
CA GLU A 162 51.85 25.03 15.62
C GLU A 162 51.17 25.20 14.25
N ASN A 163 51.83 25.86 13.29
CA ASN A 163 51.34 25.95 11.91
C ASN A 163 51.18 24.59 11.24
N THR A 164 52.09 23.65 11.47
CA THR A 164 51.96 22.29 10.92
C THR A 164 50.73 21.58 11.49
N LYS A 165 50.50 21.66 12.81
CA LYS A 165 49.31 21.09 13.45
C LYS A 165 48.01 21.72 12.93
N MET A 166 47.96 23.06 12.81
CA MET A 166 46.79 23.75 12.27
C MET A 166 46.50 23.34 10.82
N ARG A 167 47.52 23.07 10.00
CA ARG A 167 47.33 22.60 8.62
C ARG A 167 46.75 21.19 8.59
N GLU A 168 47.25 20.29 9.42
CA GLU A 168 46.71 18.93 9.55
C GLU A 168 45.24 18.97 10.00
N GLU A 169 44.90 19.78 11.02
CA GLU A 169 43.53 19.99 11.46
C GLU A 169 42.64 20.55 10.33
N LEU A 170 43.12 21.56 9.59
CA LEU A 170 42.40 22.12 8.46
C LEU A 170 42.11 21.06 7.38
N ASP A 171 43.05 20.17 7.10
CA ASP A 171 42.87 19.12 6.09
C ASP A 171 41.88 18.04 6.57
N THR A 172 41.91 17.67 7.86
CA THR A 172 40.87 16.78 8.43
C THR A 172 39.47 17.40 8.34
N LEU A 173 39.31 18.69 8.66
CA LEU A 173 38.03 19.40 8.55
C LEU A 173 37.53 19.49 7.10
N LYS A 174 38.43 19.64 6.12
CA LYS A 174 38.06 19.58 4.70
C LYS A 174 37.53 18.20 4.32
N GLU A 175 38.16 17.13 4.80
CA GLU A 175 37.71 15.76 4.55
C GLU A 175 36.34 15.50 5.18
N GLU A 176 36.14 15.91 6.43
CA GLU A 176 34.84 15.84 7.11
C GLU A 176 33.75 16.61 6.36
N LEU A 177 34.05 17.82 5.87
CA LEU A 177 33.12 18.62 5.07
C LEU A 177 32.74 17.92 3.75
N VAL A 178 33.70 17.28 3.09
CA VAL A 178 33.45 16.51 1.86
C VAL A 178 32.56 15.30 2.15
N MET A 179 32.81 14.59 3.25
CA MET A 179 31.99 13.45 3.67
C MET A 179 30.57 13.88 4.05
N LEU A 180 30.42 15.01 4.74
CA LEU A 180 29.13 15.58 5.11
C LEU A 180 28.33 16.01 3.87
N LYS A 181 28.99 16.60 2.85
CA LYS A 181 28.34 16.90 1.56
C LYS A 181 27.85 15.64 0.86
N LYS A 182 28.62 14.55 0.89
CA LYS A 182 28.21 13.26 0.31
C LYS A 182 27.02 12.65 1.07
N SER A 183 27.04 12.66 2.40
CA SER A 183 25.93 12.14 3.20
C SER A 183 24.66 12.96 3.01
N SER A 184 24.76 14.29 3.03
CA SER A 184 23.64 15.21 2.74
C SER A 184 23.00 14.94 1.38
N LYS A 185 23.82 14.73 0.33
CA LYS A 185 23.32 14.38 -1.01
C LYS A 185 22.60 13.04 -1.04
N THR A 186 23.10 12.06 -0.28
CA THR A 186 22.46 10.73 -0.17
C THR A 186 21.12 10.82 0.53
N SER A 187 21.04 11.60 1.61
CA SER A 187 19.78 11.86 2.31
C SER A 187 18.75 12.57 1.43
N LEU A 188 19.19 13.52 0.58
CA LEU A 188 18.29 14.17 -0.38
C LEU A 188 17.68 13.18 -1.37
N TYR A 189 18.47 12.27 -1.93
CA TYR A 189 17.94 11.22 -2.82
C TYR A 189 16.96 10.29 -2.10
N ALA A 190 17.23 9.94 -0.84
CA ALA A 190 16.29 9.14 -0.04
C ALA A 190 14.97 9.88 0.21
N ILE A 191 15.02 11.19 0.47
CA ILE A 191 13.81 12.02 0.64
C ILE A 191 12.99 12.05 -0.65
N GLU A 192 13.63 12.29 -1.80
CA GLU A 192 12.95 12.28 -3.11
C GLU A 192 12.26 10.94 -3.39
N ASP A 193 12.91 9.81 -3.09
CA ASP A 193 12.31 8.49 -3.24
C ASP A 193 11.09 8.29 -2.33
N TYR A 194 11.19 8.67 -1.05
CA TYR A 194 10.05 8.62 -0.13
C TYR A 194 8.89 9.52 -0.56
N GLU A 195 9.17 10.70 -1.12
CA GLU A 195 8.12 11.58 -1.66
C GLU A 195 7.41 10.95 -2.87
N GLN A 196 8.17 10.29 -3.75
CA GLN A 196 7.58 9.55 -4.88
C GLN A 196 6.73 8.38 -4.41
N GLN A 197 7.21 7.58 -3.44
CA GLN A 197 6.44 6.50 -2.84
C GLN A 197 5.15 7.03 -2.18
N LEU A 198 5.21 8.17 -1.48
CA LEU A 198 4.03 8.80 -0.88
C LEU A 198 3.01 9.22 -1.95
N LYS A 199 3.47 9.77 -3.08
CA LYS A 199 2.60 10.15 -4.21
C LYS A 199 1.93 8.93 -4.85
N GLN A 200 2.66 7.82 -5.00
CA GLN A 200 2.10 6.55 -5.48
C GLN A 200 1.06 5.98 -4.50
N GLN A 201 1.33 6.05 -3.19
CA GLN A 201 0.36 5.61 -2.18
C GLN A 201 -0.91 6.47 -2.18
N ARG A 202 -0.77 7.80 -2.34
CA ARG A 202 -1.92 8.71 -2.45
C ARG A 202 -2.79 8.41 -3.67
N THR A 203 -2.18 8.17 -4.82
CA THR A 203 -2.92 7.81 -6.04
C THR A 203 -3.63 6.47 -5.89
N LYS A 204 -2.98 5.46 -5.32
CA LYS A 204 -3.62 4.19 -4.98
C LYS A 204 -4.79 4.36 -4.01
N ASN A 205 -4.63 5.18 -2.97
CA ASN A 205 -5.69 5.43 -2.00
C ASN A 205 -6.90 6.11 -2.65
N ASN A 206 -6.67 7.08 -3.54
CA ASN A 206 -7.75 7.72 -4.30
C ASN A 206 -8.52 6.71 -5.17
N SER A 207 -7.83 5.80 -5.86
CA SER A 207 -8.51 4.75 -6.64
C SER A 207 -9.36 3.82 -5.77
N LEU A 208 -8.89 3.46 -4.57
CA LEU A 208 -9.65 2.64 -3.63
C LEU A 208 -10.88 3.38 -3.06
N ILE A 209 -10.79 4.70 -2.88
CA ILE A 209 -11.92 5.53 -2.46
C ILE A 209 -12.99 5.56 -3.56
N GLU A 210 -12.59 5.68 -4.82
CA GLU A 210 -13.51 5.63 -5.97
C GLU A 210 -14.19 4.25 -6.08
N ASP A 211 -13.42 3.15 -5.97
CA ASP A 211 -13.95 1.79 -5.97
C ASP A 211 -14.95 1.56 -4.82
N LEU A 212 -14.64 2.07 -3.61
CA LEU A 212 -15.54 1.99 -2.46
C LEU A 212 -16.86 2.74 -2.71
N ALA A 213 -16.78 3.94 -3.31
CA ALA A 213 -17.97 4.72 -3.65
C ALA A 213 -18.84 4.01 -4.70
N ALA A 214 -18.21 3.40 -5.71
CA ALA A 214 -18.91 2.61 -6.72
C ALA A 214 -19.62 1.39 -6.10
N ALA A 215 -18.94 0.64 -5.22
CA ALA A 215 -19.52 -0.50 -4.51
C ALA A 215 -20.68 -0.10 -3.59
N GLN A 216 -20.61 1.07 -2.94
CA GLN A 216 -21.71 1.61 -2.13
C GLN A 216 -22.93 1.98 -2.98
N ALA A 217 -22.70 2.56 -4.17
CA ALA A 217 -23.77 2.86 -5.11
C ALA A 217 -24.46 1.58 -5.61
N GLU A 218 -23.69 0.55 -5.98
CA GLU A 218 -24.23 -0.75 -6.40
C GLU A 218 -25.04 -1.42 -5.28
N THR A 219 -24.54 -1.37 -4.03
CA THR A 219 -25.26 -1.88 -2.85
C THR A 219 -26.61 -1.17 -2.66
N SER A 220 -26.64 0.15 -2.85
CA SER A 220 -27.88 0.95 -2.73
C SER A 220 -28.90 0.57 -3.81
N ILE A 221 -28.46 0.38 -5.05
CA ILE A 221 -29.31 -0.08 -6.16
C ILE A 221 -29.87 -1.47 -5.86
N MET A 222 -29.03 -2.40 -5.39
CA MET A 222 -29.45 -3.75 -5.05
C MET A 222 -30.45 -3.76 -3.89
N SER A 223 -30.25 -2.92 -2.88
CA SER A 223 -31.22 -2.75 -1.79
C SER A 223 -32.57 -2.24 -2.28
N GLY A 224 -32.58 -1.32 -3.26
CA GLY A 224 -33.81 -0.86 -3.91
C GLY A 224 -34.55 -1.99 -4.62
N LYS A 225 -33.84 -2.77 -5.45
CA LYS A 225 -34.41 -3.94 -6.14
C LYS A 225 -34.99 -4.97 -5.17
N ILE A 226 -34.32 -5.22 -4.04
CA ILE A 226 -34.83 -6.13 -3.00
C ILE A 226 -36.13 -5.60 -2.39
N ALA A 227 -36.22 -4.29 -2.13
CA ALA A 227 -37.44 -3.68 -1.65
C ALA A 227 -38.58 -3.81 -2.66
N ASP A 228 -38.32 -3.51 -3.94
CA ASP A 228 -39.31 -3.65 -5.01
C ASP A 228 -39.82 -5.09 -5.13
N LEU A 229 -38.90 -6.07 -5.16
CA LEU A 229 -39.26 -7.50 -5.19
C LEU A 229 -40.06 -7.92 -3.95
N SER A 230 -39.73 -7.40 -2.78
CA SER A 230 -40.48 -7.69 -1.55
C SER A 230 -41.91 -7.16 -1.63
N THR A 231 -42.11 -5.96 -2.19
CA THR A 231 -43.46 -5.41 -2.40
C THR A 231 -44.25 -6.20 -3.45
N SER A 232 -43.60 -6.62 -4.54
CA SER A 232 -44.21 -7.46 -5.57
C SER A 232 -44.63 -8.83 -5.02
N LEU A 233 -43.79 -9.45 -4.18
CA LEU A 233 -44.12 -10.71 -3.50
C LEU A 233 -45.32 -10.54 -2.57
N ALA A 234 -45.33 -9.52 -1.71
CA ALA A 234 -46.45 -9.25 -0.80
C ALA A 234 -47.78 -9.04 -1.56
N TYR A 235 -47.72 -8.35 -2.71
CA TYR A 235 -48.88 -8.17 -3.57
C TYR A 235 -49.37 -9.49 -4.18
N ALA A 236 -48.45 -10.34 -4.67
CA ALA A 236 -48.78 -11.65 -5.21
C ALA A 236 -49.39 -12.58 -4.14
N GLU A 237 -48.83 -12.60 -2.92
CA GLU A 237 -49.38 -13.35 -1.79
C GLU A 237 -50.80 -12.90 -1.46
N GLN A 238 -51.07 -11.59 -1.47
CA GLN A 238 -52.40 -11.06 -1.25
C GLN A 238 -53.38 -11.46 -2.37
N GLN A 239 -52.95 -11.46 -3.63
CA GLN A 239 -53.77 -11.96 -4.73
C GLN A 239 -54.12 -13.43 -4.55
N CYS A 240 -53.15 -14.29 -4.20
CA CYS A 240 -53.38 -15.70 -3.92
C CYS A 240 -54.39 -15.90 -2.78
N ALA A 241 -54.25 -15.15 -1.68
CA ALA A 241 -55.20 -15.22 -0.56
C ALA A 241 -56.62 -14.82 -0.99
N ASN A 242 -56.76 -13.78 -1.83
CA ASN A 242 -58.05 -13.34 -2.36
C ASN A 242 -58.67 -14.39 -3.30
N MET A 243 -57.88 -15.00 -4.19
CA MET A 243 -58.36 -16.09 -5.06
C MET A 243 -58.81 -17.31 -4.25
N ALA A 244 -58.04 -17.70 -3.23
CA ALA A 244 -58.41 -18.81 -2.35
C ALA A 244 -59.75 -18.54 -1.64
N LYS A 245 -59.97 -17.30 -1.19
CA LYS A 245 -61.26 -16.89 -0.59
C LYS A 245 -62.41 -16.96 -1.59
N LYS A 246 -62.22 -16.52 -2.83
CA LYS A 246 -63.24 -16.61 -3.89
C LYS A 246 -63.59 -18.08 -4.21
N LEU A 247 -62.58 -18.92 -4.37
CA LEU A 247 -62.78 -20.35 -4.60
C LEU A 247 -63.54 -21.03 -3.46
N ALA A 248 -63.23 -20.69 -2.20
CA ALA A 248 -63.99 -21.20 -1.06
C ALA A 248 -65.46 -20.79 -1.13
N GLN A 249 -65.73 -19.50 -1.42
CA GLN A 249 -67.09 -18.99 -1.56
C GLN A 249 -67.85 -19.66 -2.71
N GLU A 250 -67.23 -19.84 -3.87
CA GLU A 250 -67.84 -20.53 -5.01
C GLU A 250 -68.16 -21.99 -4.69
N ARG A 251 -67.28 -22.69 -3.97
CA ARG A 251 -67.53 -24.07 -3.51
C ARG A 251 -68.70 -24.14 -2.55
N ASP A 252 -68.81 -23.20 -1.61
CA ASP A 252 -69.92 -23.15 -0.66
C ASP A 252 -71.25 -22.85 -1.38
N SER A 253 -71.25 -21.90 -2.32
CA SER A 253 -72.41 -21.60 -3.17
C SER A 253 -72.86 -22.82 -3.99
N ALA A 254 -71.92 -23.47 -4.69
CA ALA A 254 -72.23 -24.66 -5.49
C ALA A 254 -72.74 -25.83 -4.62
N ALA A 255 -72.19 -26.02 -3.42
CA ALA A 255 -72.68 -27.01 -2.47
C ALA A 255 -74.12 -26.71 -2.03
N SER A 256 -74.43 -25.43 -1.74
CA SER A 256 -75.77 -24.98 -1.37
C SER A 256 -76.79 -25.22 -2.49
N GLU A 257 -76.44 -24.85 -3.73
CA GLU A 257 -77.29 -25.09 -4.92
C GLU A 257 -77.54 -26.59 -5.14
N LEU A 258 -76.51 -27.43 -5.00
CA LEU A 258 -76.65 -28.89 -5.09
C LEU A 258 -77.58 -29.45 -4.01
N HIS A 259 -77.48 -28.94 -2.77
CA HIS A 259 -78.38 -29.34 -1.68
C HIS A 259 -79.83 -28.93 -1.95
N ALA A 260 -80.06 -27.72 -2.46
CA ALA A 260 -81.38 -27.26 -2.84
C ALA A 260 -81.98 -28.12 -3.97
N ALA A 261 -81.21 -28.38 -5.03
CA ALA A 261 -81.64 -29.22 -6.15
C ALA A 261 -81.99 -30.65 -5.71
N ARG A 262 -81.20 -31.23 -4.80
CA ARG A 262 -81.49 -32.55 -4.20
C ARG A 262 -82.78 -32.55 -3.40
N ALA A 263 -83.03 -31.49 -2.62
CA ALA A 263 -84.27 -31.36 -1.85
C ALA A 263 -85.50 -31.24 -2.76
N ASP A 264 -85.41 -30.45 -3.83
CA ASP A 264 -86.52 -30.30 -4.78
C ASP A 264 -86.76 -31.59 -5.58
N THR A 265 -85.71 -32.30 -5.97
CA THR A 265 -85.82 -33.63 -6.58
C THR A 265 -86.51 -34.62 -5.63
N ALA A 266 -86.19 -34.59 -4.34
CA ALA A 266 -86.83 -35.45 -3.35
C ALA A 266 -88.33 -35.12 -3.19
N LYS A 267 -88.71 -33.84 -3.15
CA LYS A 267 -90.13 -33.42 -3.14
C LYS A 267 -90.86 -33.92 -4.38
N LEU A 268 -90.26 -33.74 -5.56
CA LEU A 268 -90.85 -34.17 -6.82
C LEU A 268 -91.04 -35.69 -6.86
N ARG A 269 -90.08 -36.45 -6.33
CA ARG A 269 -90.19 -37.90 -6.19
C ARG A 269 -91.35 -38.31 -5.28
N ILE A 270 -91.49 -37.69 -4.12
CA ILE A 270 -92.59 -37.95 -3.19
C ILE A 270 -93.93 -37.67 -3.87
N GLU A 271 -94.03 -36.56 -4.60
CA GLU A 271 -95.24 -36.17 -5.31
C GLU A 271 -95.58 -37.16 -6.44
N TYR A 272 -94.56 -37.63 -7.18
CA TYR A 272 -94.74 -38.66 -8.20
C TYR A 272 -95.22 -39.99 -7.59
N GLU A 273 -94.63 -40.42 -6.46
CA GLU A 273 -95.05 -41.62 -5.74
C GLU A 273 -96.50 -41.48 -5.22
N ARG A 274 -96.89 -40.29 -4.75
CA ARG A 274 -98.28 -39.97 -4.35
C ARG A 274 -99.25 -40.12 -5.52
N VAL A 275 -98.98 -39.46 -6.64
CA VAL A 275 -99.83 -39.51 -7.84
C VAL A 275 -99.93 -40.94 -8.40
N LEU A 276 -98.82 -41.69 -8.39
CA LEU A 276 -98.82 -43.08 -8.80
C LEU A 276 -99.74 -43.94 -7.92
N THR A 277 -99.72 -43.71 -6.61
CA THR A 277 -100.59 -44.41 -5.65
C THR A 277 -102.06 -44.05 -5.90
N GLU A 278 -102.39 -42.78 -6.09
CA GLU A 278 -103.75 -42.33 -6.41
C GLU A 278 -104.27 -42.93 -7.72
N LEU A 279 -103.41 -43.04 -8.73
CA LEU A 279 -103.77 -43.68 -10.00
C LEU A 279 -104.02 -45.19 -9.83
N GLN A 280 -103.21 -45.87 -9.02
CA GLN A 280 -103.40 -47.29 -8.71
C GLN A 280 -104.72 -47.54 -7.96
N GLU A 281 -105.05 -46.70 -6.98
CA GLU A 281 -106.33 -46.73 -6.26
C GLU A 281 -107.51 -46.48 -7.21
N ALA A 282 -107.45 -45.44 -8.05
CA ALA A 282 -108.49 -45.15 -9.03
C ALA A 282 -108.70 -46.31 -10.01
N HIS A 283 -107.60 -46.93 -10.47
CA HIS A 283 -107.68 -48.10 -11.34
C HIS A 283 -108.27 -49.33 -10.63
N ALA A 284 -107.99 -49.54 -9.35
CA ALA A 284 -108.63 -50.59 -8.56
C ALA A 284 -110.15 -50.36 -8.43
N ILE A 285 -110.58 -49.14 -8.11
CA ILE A 285 -112.00 -48.75 -8.06
C ILE A 285 -112.67 -48.98 -9.41
N HIS A 286 -112.02 -48.60 -10.51
CA HIS A 286 -112.56 -48.83 -11.85
C HIS A 286 -112.68 -50.32 -12.18
N ARG A 287 -111.72 -51.17 -11.79
CA ARG A 287 -111.82 -52.63 -11.96
C ARG A 287 -113.00 -53.20 -11.18
N GLU A 288 -113.18 -52.81 -9.92
CA GLU A 288 -114.33 -53.23 -9.11
C GLU A 288 -115.66 -52.78 -9.74
N ARG A 289 -115.70 -51.56 -10.29
CA ARG A 289 -116.87 -51.06 -11.01
C ARG A 289 -117.17 -51.86 -12.27
N ILE A 290 -116.14 -52.25 -13.03
CA ILE A 290 -116.30 -53.11 -14.21
C ILE A 290 -116.89 -54.46 -13.77
N THR A 291 -116.32 -55.11 -12.76
CA THR A 291 -116.84 -56.41 -12.28
C THR A 291 -118.30 -56.30 -11.83
N TYR A 292 -118.65 -55.24 -11.10
CA TYR A 292 -120.04 -54.99 -10.70
C TYR A 292 -120.98 -54.82 -11.90
N LEU A 293 -120.57 -54.05 -12.91
CA LEU A 293 -121.37 -53.84 -14.12
C LEU A 293 -121.49 -55.12 -14.96
N GLU A 294 -120.46 -55.98 -14.96
CA GLU A 294 -120.51 -57.28 -15.61
C GLU A 294 -121.48 -58.23 -14.92
N ASP A 295 -121.51 -58.24 -13.59
CA ASP A 295 -122.47 -58.99 -12.78
C ASP A 295 -123.92 -58.51 -13.03
N GLU A 296 -124.16 -57.19 -12.99
CA GLU A 296 -125.46 -56.59 -13.31
C GLU A 296 -125.89 -56.92 -14.75
N ARG A 297 -124.98 -56.83 -15.72
CA ARG A 297 -125.23 -57.27 -17.10
C ARG A 297 -125.58 -58.75 -17.16
N GLY A 298 -124.96 -59.59 -16.34
CA GLY A 298 -125.28 -61.01 -16.18
C GLY A 298 -126.70 -61.22 -15.69
N LYS A 299 -127.08 -60.56 -14.59
CA LYS A 299 -128.46 -60.59 -14.05
C LYS A 299 -129.49 -60.14 -15.07
N LEU A 300 -129.29 -58.97 -15.69
CA LEU A 300 -130.18 -58.44 -16.72
C LEU A 300 -130.30 -59.38 -17.92
N ARG A 301 -129.22 -60.06 -18.31
CA ARG A 301 -129.25 -61.07 -19.39
C ARG A 301 -130.11 -62.27 -18.98
N ASP A 302 -130.02 -62.72 -17.74
CA ASP A 302 -130.81 -63.86 -17.26
C ASP A 302 -132.29 -63.47 -17.03
N GLU A 303 -132.56 -62.26 -16.56
CA GLU A 303 -133.92 -61.67 -16.54
C GLU A 303 -134.51 -61.57 -17.95
N LEU A 304 -133.72 -61.12 -18.93
CA LEU A 304 -134.15 -61.06 -20.33
C LEU A 304 -134.43 -62.47 -20.89
N LYS A 305 -133.64 -63.47 -20.54
CA LYS A 305 -133.94 -64.87 -20.91
C LYS A 305 -135.24 -65.35 -20.27
N ALA A 306 -135.46 -65.06 -18.99
CA ALA A 306 -136.70 -65.42 -18.29
C ALA A 306 -137.91 -64.73 -18.94
N SER A 307 -137.83 -63.42 -19.13
CA SER A 307 -138.86 -62.64 -19.84
C SER A 307 -139.10 -63.14 -21.26
N LYS A 308 -138.05 -63.56 -21.98
CA LYS A 308 -138.18 -64.19 -23.30
C LYS A 308 -138.92 -65.53 -23.23
N ILE A 309 -138.69 -66.36 -22.22
CA ILE A 309 -139.42 -67.61 -21.99
C ILE A 309 -140.90 -67.32 -21.68
N ASP A 310 -141.18 -66.31 -20.86
CA ASP A 310 -142.53 -65.85 -20.56
C ASP A 310 -143.23 -65.33 -21.83
N LEU A 311 -142.54 -64.52 -22.63
CA LEU A 311 -143.02 -64.04 -23.93
C LEU A 311 -143.25 -65.19 -24.91
N GLN A 312 -142.37 -66.19 -24.96
CA GLN A 312 -142.58 -67.37 -25.81
C GLN A 312 -143.80 -68.18 -25.36
N SER A 313 -144.05 -68.27 -24.05
CA SER A 313 -145.25 -68.87 -23.48
C SER A 313 -146.50 -68.06 -23.83
N SER A 314 -146.44 -66.74 -23.73
CA SER A 314 -147.51 -65.82 -24.14
C SER A 314 -147.73 -65.81 -25.66
N ILE A 315 -146.68 -65.99 -26.48
CA ILE A 315 -146.78 -66.21 -27.93
C ILE A 315 -147.41 -67.56 -28.22
N LYS A 316 -147.18 -68.58 -27.40
CA LYS A 316 -147.84 -69.88 -27.52
C LYS A 316 -149.35 -69.74 -27.24
N GLU A 317 -149.74 -69.01 -26.20
CA GLU A 317 -151.14 -68.63 -25.95
C GLU A 317 -151.72 -67.76 -27.07
N ALA A 318 -150.97 -66.76 -27.55
CA ALA A 318 -151.38 -65.91 -28.66
C ALA A 318 -151.49 -66.71 -29.97
N ASN A 319 -150.69 -67.76 -30.17
CA ASN A 319 -150.80 -68.68 -31.30
C ASN A 319 -152.00 -69.63 -31.18
N ASP A 320 -152.43 -69.99 -29.97
CA ASP A 320 -153.72 -70.66 -29.74
C ASP A 320 -154.89 -69.72 -30.07
N PHE A 321 -154.77 -68.41 -29.77
CA PHE A 321 -155.68 -67.37 -30.25
C PHE A 321 -155.59 -67.15 -31.78
N ARG A 322 -154.39 -67.23 -32.36
CA ARG A 322 -154.16 -67.04 -33.80
C ARG A 322 -154.70 -68.21 -34.62
N ARG A 323 -154.69 -69.45 -34.11
CA ARG A 323 -155.38 -70.61 -34.71
C ARG A 323 -156.91 -70.42 -34.79
N LYS A 324 -157.50 -69.53 -33.98
CA LYS A 324 -158.91 -69.09 -34.09
C LYS A 324 -159.13 -67.92 -35.04
N SER A 325 -158.09 -67.14 -35.35
CA SER A 325 -158.19 -65.92 -36.18
C SER A 325 -157.73 -66.11 -37.63
N ILE A 326 -157.09 -67.23 -37.97
CA ILE A 326 -156.71 -67.58 -39.35
C ILE A 326 -157.88 -68.29 -40.03
N ALA A 327 -158.98 -67.56 -40.14
CA ALA A 327 -160.01 -67.68 -41.16
C ALA A 327 -160.24 -66.26 -41.66
N LEU A 328 -159.27 -65.70 -42.41
CA LEU A 328 -159.40 -64.65 -43.43
C LEU A 328 -158.04 -64.03 -43.80
N SER A 329 -157.59 -64.44 -44.99
CA SER A 329 -156.89 -63.69 -46.06
C SER A 329 -155.56 -62.91 -45.83
N THR A 330 -154.56 -63.35 -46.59
CA THR A 330 -153.31 -62.71 -47.09
C THR A 330 -153.59 -61.65 -48.21
N PRO A 331 -152.63 -61.07 -48.99
CA PRO A 331 -151.14 -60.94 -48.92
C PRO A 331 -150.50 -59.53 -49.30
N ILE A 332 -149.28 -59.27 -48.77
CA ILE A 332 -147.99 -58.80 -49.40
C ILE A 332 -147.96 -57.45 -50.23
N PRO A 333 -146.80 -56.96 -50.74
CA PRO A 333 -145.88 -55.95 -50.19
C PRO A 333 -145.74 -54.67 -51.04
N ALA A 334 -145.25 -53.59 -50.42
CA ALA A 334 -144.42 -52.54 -51.04
C ALA A 334 -144.02 -51.64 -49.85
N ARG A 335 -142.81 -51.13 -49.67
CA ARG A 335 -141.81 -50.65 -50.61
C ARG A 335 -140.71 -50.19 -49.65
N GLU A 336 -139.60 -50.88 -49.43
CA GLU A 336 -138.38 -50.84 -50.27
C GLU A 336 -137.99 -49.45 -50.85
N MET A 337 -138.74 -48.37 -50.55
CA MET A 337 -138.39 -46.99 -50.91
C MET A 337 -137.95 -46.18 -49.68
N THR A 338 -138.35 -46.55 -48.46
CA THR A 338 -138.02 -45.79 -47.24
C THR A 338 -136.61 -46.07 -46.70
N MET A 339 -136.00 -47.21 -47.06
CA MET A 339 -134.63 -47.57 -46.66
C MET A 339 -133.54 -46.92 -47.52
N ALA A 340 -133.88 -46.37 -48.69
CA ALA A 340 -132.92 -45.72 -49.57
C ALA A 340 -132.61 -44.26 -49.16
N LEU A 341 -133.52 -43.61 -48.42
CA LEU A 341 -133.36 -42.23 -47.93
C LEU A 341 -132.65 -42.18 -46.56
N THR A 342 -132.91 -43.14 -45.67
CA THR A 342 -132.23 -43.25 -44.35
C THR A 342 -130.74 -43.59 -44.47
N ASN A 343 -130.35 -44.40 -45.46
CA ASN A 343 -128.94 -44.70 -45.74
C ASN A 343 -128.14 -43.46 -46.19
N LYS A 344 -128.77 -42.48 -46.85
CA LYS A 344 -128.10 -41.25 -47.33
C LYS A 344 -127.85 -40.24 -46.21
N ASP A 345 -128.77 -40.10 -45.26
CA ASP A 345 -128.58 -39.25 -44.08
C ASP A 345 -127.53 -39.82 -43.10
N GLU A 346 -127.49 -41.15 -42.95
CA GLU A 346 -126.43 -41.83 -42.20
C GLU A 346 -125.05 -41.74 -42.88
N GLU A 347 -125.00 -41.62 -44.21
CA GLU A 347 -123.77 -41.41 -44.97
C GLU A 347 -123.26 -39.97 -44.82
N ILE A 348 -124.15 -38.98 -44.83
CA ILE A 348 -123.83 -37.57 -44.54
C ILE A 348 -123.33 -37.40 -43.10
N HIS A 349 -123.98 -38.05 -42.12
CA HIS A 349 -123.53 -37.99 -40.72
C HIS A 349 -122.15 -38.61 -40.53
N ARG A 350 -121.87 -39.75 -41.17
CA ARG A 350 -120.54 -40.38 -41.17
C ARG A 350 -119.46 -39.48 -41.77
N LEU A 351 -119.75 -38.82 -42.90
CA LEU A 351 -118.81 -37.89 -43.53
C LEU A 351 -118.53 -36.66 -42.64
N ASN A 352 -119.54 -36.12 -41.95
CA ASN A 352 -119.33 -35.00 -41.02
C ASN A 352 -118.47 -35.38 -39.81
N VAL A 353 -118.67 -36.58 -39.25
CA VAL A 353 -117.81 -37.10 -38.17
C VAL A 353 -116.36 -37.25 -38.65
N VAL A 354 -116.16 -37.72 -39.89
CA VAL A 354 -114.83 -37.83 -40.50
C VAL A 354 -114.20 -36.44 -40.71
N ILE A 355 -114.97 -35.45 -41.16
CA ILE A 355 -114.50 -34.07 -41.32
C ILE A 355 -114.08 -33.47 -39.98
N SER A 356 -114.90 -33.59 -38.93
CA SER A 356 -114.54 -33.09 -37.59
C SER A 356 -113.30 -33.78 -37.03
N SER A 357 -113.17 -35.09 -37.24
CA SER A 357 -111.94 -35.83 -36.87
C SER A 357 -110.72 -35.36 -37.66
N LEU A 358 -110.89 -34.99 -38.94
CA LEU A 358 -109.81 -34.45 -39.77
C LEU A 358 -109.38 -33.04 -39.31
N GLU A 359 -110.34 -32.17 -39.00
CA GLU A 359 -110.09 -30.83 -38.49
C GLU A 359 -109.40 -30.83 -37.12
N GLU A 360 -109.78 -31.76 -36.25
CA GLU A 360 -109.11 -31.96 -34.96
C GLU A 360 -107.69 -32.49 -35.14
N ARG A 361 -107.47 -33.41 -36.09
CA ARG A 361 -106.13 -33.89 -36.45
C ARG A 361 -105.26 -32.78 -37.01
N HIS A 362 -105.78 -31.95 -37.92
CA HIS A 362 -105.05 -30.79 -38.45
C HIS A 362 -104.71 -29.77 -37.36
N ARG A 363 -105.62 -29.50 -36.42
CA ARG A 363 -105.32 -28.62 -35.27
C ARG A 363 -104.22 -29.20 -34.37
N ALA A 364 -104.22 -30.51 -34.14
CA ALA A 364 -103.16 -31.17 -33.38
C ALA A 364 -101.80 -31.07 -34.10
N THR A 365 -101.77 -31.32 -35.42
CA THR A 365 -100.54 -31.20 -36.23
C THR A 365 -100.01 -29.77 -36.25
N ILE A 366 -100.87 -28.75 -36.33
CA ILE A 366 -100.45 -27.34 -36.27
C ILE A 366 -99.78 -27.03 -34.93
N LYS A 367 -100.39 -27.44 -33.80
CA LYS A 367 -99.80 -27.23 -32.47
C LYS A 367 -98.46 -27.96 -32.30
N GLU A 368 -98.34 -29.16 -32.86
CA GLU A 368 -97.09 -29.92 -32.83
C GLU A 368 -95.99 -29.19 -33.64
N VAL A 369 -96.31 -28.70 -34.84
CA VAL A 369 -95.38 -27.92 -35.67
C VAL A 369 -94.96 -26.63 -34.96
N GLU A 370 -95.90 -25.89 -34.36
CA GLU A 370 -95.60 -24.68 -33.57
C GLU A 370 -94.66 -24.99 -32.39
N ALA A 371 -94.93 -26.06 -31.63
CA ALA A 371 -94.07 -26.48 -30.53
C ALA A 371 -92.67 -26.90 -31.01
N THR A 372 -92.56 -27.62 -32.13
CA THR A 372 -91.25 -27.97 -32.71
C THR A 372 -90.49 -26.74 -33.22
N HIS A 373 -91.19 -25.75 -33.77
CA HIS A 373 -90.59 -24.49 -34.21
C HIS A 373 -90.09 -23.64 -33.03
N GLU A 374 -90.86 -23.54 -31.94
CA GLU A 374 -90.42 -22.87 -30.71
C GLU A 374 -89.19 -23.54 -30.10
N LEU A 375 -89.18 -24.88 -30.06
CA LEU A 375 -88.02 -25.65 -29.58
C LEU A 375 -86.78 -25.40 -30.45
N MET A 376 -86.95 -25.40 -31.78
CA MET A 376 -85.85 -25.13 -32.72
C MET A 376 -85.32 -23.70 -32.59
N SER A 377 -86.22 -22.73 -32.38
CA SER A 377 -85.84 -21.33 -32.14
C SER A 377 -85.07 -21.18 -30.82
N ALA A 378 -85.48 -21.88 -29.76
CA ALA A 378 -84.77 -21.88 -28.48
C ALA A 378 -83.39 -22.54 -28.59
N ASP A 379 -83.28 -23.66 -29.32
CA ASP A 379 -82.00 -24.34 -29.59
C ASP A 379 -81.04 -23.46 -30.41
N MET A 380 -81.54 -22.73 -31.41
CA MET A 380 -80.75 -21.76 -32.17
C MET A 380 -80.18 -20.66 -31.27
N VAL A 381 -81.01 -20.06 -30.41
CA VAL A 381 -80.56 -19.01 -29.48
C VAL A 381 -79.51 -19.55 -28.50
N ALA A 382 -79.68 -20.78 -28.00
CA ALA A 382 -78.70 -21.42 -27.14
C ALA A 382 -77.35 -21.65 -27.86
N LYS A 383 -77.39 -22.09 -29.13
CA LYS A 383 -76.19 -22.25 -29.97
C LYS A 383 -75.50 -20.92 -30.26
N ASP A 384 -76.24 -19.87 -30.56
CA ASP A 384 -75.67 -18.54 -30.78
C ASP A 384 -74.99 -17.99 -29.52
N LYS A 385 -75.61 -18.22 -28.35
CA LYS A 385 -75.02 -17.87 -27.06
C LYS A 385 -73.72 -18.64 -26.81
N ALA A 386 -73.72 -19.96 -27.00
CA ALA A 386 -72.52 -20.79 -26.85
C ALA A 386 -71.41 -20.38 -27.83
N LEU A 387 -71.76 -20.00 -29.05
CA LEU A 387 -70.81 -19.49 -30.05
C LEU A 387 -70.19 -18.16 -29.60
N LEU A 388 -70.98 -17.25 -29.03
CA LEU A 388 -70.50 -15.98 -28.47
C LEU A 388 -69.55 -16.19 -27.28
N GLU A 389 -69.90 -17.10 -26.37
CA GLU A 389 -69.04 -17.48 -25.24
C GLU A 389 -67.71 -18.07 -25.71
N SER A 390 -67.74 -19.00 -26.68
CA SER A 390 -66.53 -19.57 -27.27
C SER A 390 -65.67 -18.51 -27.97
N LYS A 391 -66.26 -17.54 -28.69
CA LYS A 391 -65.53 -16.41 -29.28
C LYS A 391 -64.86 -15.54 -28.22
N ALA A 392 -65.53 -15.28 -27.10
CA ALA A 392 -64.96 -14.52 -25.99
C ALA A 392 -63.79 -15.27 -25.32
N GLU A 393 -63.91 -16.59 -25.16
CA GLU A 393 -62.83 -17.42 -24.64
C GLU A 393 -61.61 -17.43 -25.57
N ILE A 394 -61.83 -17.58 -26.89
CA ILE A 394 -60.76 -17.50 -27.90
C ILE A 394 -60.05 -16.14 -27.85
N ALA A 395 -60.79 -15.04 -27.68
CA ALA A 395 -60.21 -13.71 -27.55
C ALA A 395 -59.34 -13.61 -26.29
N GLY A 396 -59.83 -14.09 -25.13
CA GLY A 396 -59.07 -14.11 -23.88
C GLY A 396 -57.80 -14.96 -23.97
N LEU A 397 -57.88 -16.14 -24.61
CA LEU A 397 -56.71 -16.99 -24.85
C LEU A 397 -55.71 -16.35 -25.81
N SER A 398 -56.18 -15.60 -26.81
CA SER A 398 -55.32 -14.86 -27.74
C SER A 398 -54.55 -13.74 -27.03
N GLU A 399 -55.22 -12.98 -26.15
CA GLU A 399 -54.57 -11.96 -25.33
C GLU A 399 -53.53 -12.56 -24.38
N GLN A 400 -53.82 -13.72 -23.77
CA GLN A 400 -52.85 -14.44 -22.95
C GLN A 400 -51.64 -14.90 -23.77
N LEU A 401 -51.85 -15.38 -24.99
CA LEU A 401 -50.77 -15.77 -25.90
C LEU A 401 -49.88 -14.58 -26.26
N ASP A 402 -50.46 -13.42 -26.56
CA ASP A 402 -49.72 -12.19 -26.87
C ASP A 402 -48.91 -11.71 -25.67
N ALA A 403 -49.47 -11.75 -24.45
CA ALA A 403 -48.75 -11.44 -23.23
C ALA A 403 -47.56 -12.37 -23.00
N ILE A 404 -47.74 -13.68 -23.23
CA ILE A 404 -46.65 -14.68 -23.14
C ILE A 404 -45.59 -14.46 -24.22
N MET A 405 -45.97 -14.09 -25.45
CA MET A 405 -45.01 -13.76 -26.50
C MET A 405 -44.18 -12.52 -26.13
N LYS A 406 -44.82 -11.50 -25.55
CA LYS A 406 -44.12 -10.30 -25.08
C LYS A 406 -43.09 -10.62 -23.99
N THR A 407 -43.47 -11.40 -22.97
CA THR A 407 -42.54 -11.79 -21.90
C THR A 407 -41.42 -12.67 -22.44
N LYS A 408 -41.69 -13.58 -23.39
CA LYS A 408 -40.66 -14.37 -24.08
C LYS A 408 -39.63 -13.49 -24.79
N LEU A 409 -40.07 -12.47 -25.54
CA LEU A 409 -39.17 -11.56 -26.25
C LEU A 409 -38.31 -10.72 -25.29
N GLU A 410 -38.90 -10.28 -24.17
CA GLU A 410 -38.16 -9.57 -23.12
C GLU A 410 -37.10 -10.46 -22.46
N LEU A 411 -37.44 -11.72 -22.16
CA LEU A 411 -36.49 -12.70 -21.65
C LEU A 411 -35.38 -13.02 -22.66
N GLN A 412 -35.69 -13.17 -23.95
CA GLN A 412 -34.67 -13.36 -25.00
C GLN A 412 -33.71 -12.17 -25.09
N SER A 413 -34.23 -10.94 -24.98
CA SER A 413 -33.43 -9.73 -24.95
C SER A 413 -32.53 -9.69 -23.72
N ARG A 414 -33.04 -10.12 -22.56
CA ARG A 414 -32.28 -10.22 -21.32
C ARG A 414 -31.17 -11.27 -21.40
N ILE A 415 -31.43 -12.43 -21.99
CA ILE A 415 -30.44 -13.48 -22.24
C ILE A 415 -29.31 -12.94 -23.12
N SER A 416 -29.65 -12.31 -24.26
CA SER A 416 -28.66 -11.74 -25.18
C SER A 416 -27.80 -10.64 -24.54
N PHE A 417 -28.35 -9.91 -23.57
CA PHE A 417 -27.58 -8.95 -22.77
C PHE A 417 -26.63 -9.66 -21.80
N LEU A 418 -27.11 -10.68 -21.08
CA LEU A 418 -26.29 -11.44 -20.14
C LEU A 418 -25.16 -12.19 -20.84
N GLU A 419 -25.38 -12.76 -22.02
CA GLU A 419 -24.33 -13.40 -22.82
C GLU A 419 -23.20 -12.42 -23.17
N ARG A 420 -23.54 -11.17 -23.52
CA ARG A 420 -22.52 -10.12 -23.74
C ARG A 420 -21.75 -9.80 -22.46
N VAL A 421 -22.45 -9.64 -21.34
CA VAL A 421 -21.79 -9.37 -20.04
C VAL A 421 -20.84 -10.51 -19.65
N VAL A 422 -21.25 -11.77 -19.85
CA VAL A 422 -20.38 -12.94 -19.59
C VAL A 422 -19.15 -12.87 -20.48
N LYS A 423 -19.32 -12.61 -21.78
CA LYS A 423 -18.19 -12.47 -22.70
C LYS A 423 -17.22 -11.35 -22.29
N ASP A 424 -17.72 -10.17 -21.95
CA ASP A 424 -16.90 -9.05 -21.49
C ASP A 424 -16.13 -9.41 -20.20
N LYS A 425 -16.73 -10.22 -19.32
CA LYS A 425 -16.07 -10.71 -18.10
C LYS A 425 -15.01 -11.77 -18.40
N ASP A 426 -15.25 -12.66 -19.34
CA ASP A 426 -14.26 -13.65 -19.78
C ASP A 426 -13.04 -12.97 -20.39
N GLU A 427 -13.23 -11.96 -21.24
CA GLU A 427 -12.15 -11.14 -21.81
C GLU A 427 -11.36 -10.39 -20.71
N ALA A 428 -12.05 -9.89 -19.68
CA ALA A 428 -11.39 -9.27 -18.53
C ALA A 428 -10.57 -10.27 -17.69
N ILE A 429 -11.07 -11.51 -17.53
CA ILE A 429 -10.35 -12.58 -16.84
C ILE A 429 -9.08 -12.96 -17.61
N GLU A 430 -9.16 -13.11 -18.92
CA GLU A 430 -8.02 -13.41 -19.78
C GLU A 430 -6.93 -12.32 -19.68
N SER A 431 -7.33 -11.04 -19.73
CA SER A 431 -6.40 -9.92 -19.53
C SER A 431 -5.70 -9.93 -18.16
N VAL A 432 -6.42 -10.32 -17.10
CA VAL A 432 -5.83 -10.45 -15.76
C VAL A 432 -4.87 -11.64 -15.69
N GLN A 433 -5.20 -12.77 -16.33
CA GLN A 433 -4.32 -13.94 -16.40
C GLN A 433 -3.02 -13.62 -17.16
N ASP A 434 -3.10 -12.93 -18.29
CA ASP A 434 -1.93 -12.49 -19.04
C ASP A 434 -1.03 -11.57 -18.20
N ARG A 435 -1.64 -10.62 -17.46
CA ARG A 435 -0.91 -9.71 -16.59
C ARG A 435 -0.25 -10.45 -15.42
N ALA A 436 -0.91 -11.45 -14.86
CA ALA A 436 -0.36 -12.31 -13.82
C ALA A 436 0.82 -13.15 -14.34
N GLY A 437 0.70 -13.72 -15.55
CA GLY A 437 1.78 -14.46 -16.21
C GLY A 437 3.00 -13.58 -16.51
N ALA A 438 2.78 -12.36 -17.00
CA ALA A 438 3.84 -11.37 -17.19
C ALA A 438 4.52 -10.99 -15.86
N ALA A 439 3.75 -10.77 -14.79
CA ALA A 439 4.28 -10.47 -13.47
C ALA A 439 5.10 -11.62 -12.89
N GLN A 440 4.64 -12.87 -13.00
CA GLN A 440 5.40 -14.06 -12.58
C GLN A 440 6.73 -14.16 -13.33
N THR A 441 6.72 -13.91 -14.65
CA THR A 441 7.94 -13.93 -15.47
C THR A 441 8.92 -12.84 -15.02
N ALA A 442 8.43 -11.64 -14.72
CA ALA A 442 9.26 -10.54 -14.22
C ALA A 442 9.89 -10.87 -12.85
N VAL A 443 9.12 -11.46 -11.93
CA VAL A 443 9.62 -11.91 -10.62
C VAL A 443 10.68 -13.01 -10.78
N ALA A 444 10.45 -13.98 -11.67
CA ALA A 444 11.42 -15.05 -11.94
C ALA A 444 12.74 -14.49 -12.48
N LEU A 445 12.69 -13.53 -13.41
CA LEU A 445 13.87 -12.85 -13.96
C LEU A 445 14.62 -12.06 -12.89
N SER A 446 13.92 -11.27 -12.07
CA SER A 446 14.51 -10.51 -10.96
C SER A 446 15.16 -11.44 -9.92
N THR A 447 14.49 -12.54 -9.57
CA THR A 447 15.05 -13.54 -8.64
C THR A 447 16.31 -14.19 -9.21
N GLY A 448 16.32 -14.49 -10.51
CA GLY A 448 17.50 -14.98 -11.22
C GLY A 448 18.67 -13.98 -11.19
N GLN A 449 18.40 -12.70 -11.44
CA GLN A 449 19.40 -11.63 -11.37
C GLN A 449 19.99 -11.48 -9.96
N HIS A 450 19.15 -11.45 -8.92
CA HIS A 450 19.62 -11.38 -7.54
C HIS A 450 20.45 -12.62 -7.15
N SER A 451 20.12 -13.81 -7.64
CA SER A 451 20.92 -15.02 -7.41
C SER A 451 22.32 -14.91 -8.02
N VAL A 452 22.45 -14.28 -9.19
CA VAL A 452 23.74 -14.04 -9.84
C VAL A 452 24.54 -13.01 -9.06
N GLU A 453 23.94 -11.86 -8.72
CA GLU A 453 24.59 -10.81 -7.91
C GLU A 453 25.07 -11.33 -6.55
N ILE A 454 24.25 -12.12 -5.85
CA ILE A 454 24.63 -12.73 -4.57
C ILE A 454 25.82 -13.67 -4.74
N SER A 455 25.86 -14.46 -5.82
CA SER A 455 26.99 -15.35 -6.10
C SER A 455 28.27 -14.55 -6.38
N GLU A 456 28.16 -13.45 -7.13
CA GLU A 456 29.28 -12.58 -7.44
C GLU A 456 29.85 -11.90 -6.18
N LEU A 457 28.98 -11.38 -5.31
CA LEU A 457 29.36 -10.80 -4.02
C LEU A 457 30.01 -11.84 -3.10
N ARG A 458 29.49 -13.07 -3.03
CA ARG A 458 30.13 -14.17 -2.28
C ARG A 458 31.53 -14.46 -2.80
N THR A 459 31.73 -14.44 -4.11
CA THR A 459 33.03 -14.68 -4.74
C THR A 459 34.02 -13.57 -4.40
N GLN A 460 33.58 -12.30 -4.41
CA GLN A 460 34.41 -11.16 -3.98
C GLN A 460 34.78 -11.25 -2.49
N ILE A 461 33.82 -11.59 -1.62
CA ILE A 461 34.07 -11.76 -0.18
C ILE A 461 35.12 -12.85 0.04
N ASN A 462 35.00 -13.99 -0.64
CA ASN A 462 35.99 -15.05 -0.55
C ASN A 462 37.38 -14.60 -1.01
N GLY A 463 37.47 -13.84 -2.10
CA GLY A 463 38.72 -13.25 -2.56
C GLY A 463 39.35 -12.33 -1.51
N LYS A 464 38.54 -11.45 -0.90
CA LYS A 464 39.00 -10.53 0.15
C LYS A 464 39.42 -11.26 1.43
N ASN A 465 38.72 -12.33 1.81
CA ASN A 465 39.12 -13.17 2.93
C ASN A 465 40.47 -13.88 2.70
N CYS A 466 40.73 -14.34 1.47
CA CYS A 466 42.04 -14.90 1.11
C CYS A 466 43.15 -13.84 1.20
N GLU A 467 42.86 -12.61 0.76
CA GLU A 467 43.81 -11.49 0.84
C GLU A 467 44.12 -11.12 2.31
N ILE A 468 43.11 -11.10 3.18
CA ILE A 468 43.29 -10.90 4.62
C ILE A 468 44.17 -12.01 5.22
N ALA A 469 43.90 -13.28 4.91
CA ALA A 469 44.70 -14.39 5.42
C ALA A 469 46.18 -14.27 4.99
N ARG A 470 46.43 -13.90 3.74
CA ARG A 470 47.78 -13.66 3.21
C ARG A 470 48.50 -12.54 3.97
N LEU A 471 47.81 -11.42 4.23
CA LEU A 471 48.37 -10.29 4.98
C LEU A 471 48.65 -10.65 6.44
N GLN A 472 47.78 -11.45 7.07
CA GLN A 472 47.99 -11.95 8.43
C GLN A 472 49.24 -12.83 8.51
N ASP A 473 49.46 -13.72 7.53
CA ASP A 473 50.67 -14.54 7.45
C ASP A 473 51.93 -13.70 7.21
N GLU A 474 51.87 -12.68 6.33
CA GLU A 474 52.97 -11.72 6.14
C GLU A 474 53.33 -10.99 7.43
N MET A 475 52.34 -10.47 8.16
CA MET A 475 52.56 -9.81 9.45
C MET A 475 53.18 -10.77 10.48
N LYS A 476 52.68 -12.00 10.55
CA LYS A 476 53.21 -13.03 11.46
C LYS A 476 54.67 -13.34 11.16
N ASN A 477 55.02 -13.50 9.89
CA ASN A 477 56.40 -13.76 9.46
C ASN A 477 57.31 -12.57 9.78
N MET A 478 56.84 -11.35 9.56
CA MET A 478 57.59 -10.13 9.86
C MET A 478 57.84 -9.98 11.38
N LEU A 479 56.82 -10.26 12.20
CA LEU A 479 56.95 -10.29 13.67
C LEU A 479 57.95 -11.35 14.13
N GLN A 480 57.91 -12.56 13.55
CA GLN A 480 58.90 -13.60 13.86
C GLN A 480 60.32 -13.15 13.50
N SER A 481 60.51 -12.57 12.31
CA SER A 481 61.80 -12.01 11.89
C SER A 481 62.30 -10.94 12.87
N LYS A 482 61.44 -9.99 13.25
CA LYS A 482 61.79 -8.95 14.21
C LYS A 482 62.12 -9.52 15.59
N ASN A 483 61.42 -10.56 16.02
CA ASN A 483 61.72 -11.24 17.27
C ASN A 483 63.08 -11.96 17.23
N THR A 484 63.45 -12.56 16.09
CA THR A 484 64.81 -13.12 15.91
C THR A 484 65.90 -12.05 15.95
N GLU A 485 65.65 -10.88 15.37
CA GLU A 485 66.56 -9.73 15.41
C GLU A 485 66.73 -9.21 16.85
N ILE A 486 65.63 -9.07 17.60
CA ILE A 486 65.65 -8.70 19.02
C ILE A 486 66.47 -9.70 19.84
N ASN A 487 66.29 -11.00 19.60
CA ASN A 487 67.05 -12.02 20.32
C ASN A 487 68.55 -11.96 20.00
N ALA A 488 68.92 -11.70 18.74
CA ALA A 488 70.31 -11.49 18.34
C ALA A 488 70.90 -10.23 19.01
N LEU A 489 70.15 -9.13 19.06
CA LEU A 489 70.55 -7.91 19.75
C LEU A 489 70.72 -8.13 21.26
N LYS A 490 69.81 -8.85 21.92
CA LYS A 490 69.94 -9.24 23.32
C LYS A 490 71.21 -10.07 23.57
N LEU A 491 71.53 -11.00 22.67
CA LEU A 491 72.76 -11.79 22.74
C LEU A 491 74.01 -10.90 22.58
N ASN A 492 73.97 -9.94 21.66
CA ASN A 492 75.06 -8.98 21.47
C ASN A 492 75.26 -8.11 22.72
N VAL A 493 74.17 -7.60 23.32
CA VAL A 493 74.21 -6.79 24.55
C VAL A 493 74.76 -7.59 25.73
N THR A 494 74.32 -8.84 25.91
CA THR A 494 74.85 -9.72 26.98
C THR A 494 76.34 -9.98 26.80
N THR A 495 76.78 -10.31 25.57
CA THR A 495 78.20 -10.48 25.23
C THR A 495 79.00 -9.19 25.49
N LEU A 496 78.46 -8.03 25.11
CA LEU A 496 79.12 -6.74 25.34
C LEU A 496 79.24 -6.44 26.84
N THR A 497 78.19 -6.74 27.60
CA THR A 497 78.14 -6.56 29.05
C THR A 497 79.18 -7.44 29.75
N GLU A 498 79.35 -8.68 29.30
CA GLU A 498 80.41 -9.57 29.77
C GLU A 498 81.80 -9.03 29.43
N ARG A 499 82.04 -8.56 28.20
CA ARG A 499 83.32 -7.92 27.84
C ARG A 499 83.61 -6.67 28.67
N VAL A 500 82.60 -5.83 28.92
CA VAL A 500 82.75 -4.63 29.77
C VAL A 500 83.06 -5.04 31.21
N ARG A 501 82.43 -6.11 31.72
CA ARG A 501 82.75 -6.67 33.03
C ARG A 501 84.19 -7.16 33.06
N ASP A 502 84.63 -7.96 32.09
CA ASP A 502 86.02 -8.43 31.97
C ASP A 502 87.02 -7.27 31.92
N TYR A 503 86.73 -6.21 31.14
CA TYR A 503 87.58 -5.02 31.08
C TYR A 503 87.60 -4.25 32.40
N ARG A 504 86.46 -4.12 33.07
CA ARG A 504 86.37 -3.51 34.39
C ARG A 504 87.17 -4.30 35.42
N ASP A 505 87.07 -5.62 35.41
CA ASP A 505 87.79 -6.49 36.33
C ASP A 505 89.31 -6.40 36.09
N ARG A 506 89.75 -6.40 34.83
CA ARG A 506 91.17 -6.13 34.45
C ARG A 506 91.65 -4.74 34.89
N LEU A 507 90.79 -3.73 34.80
CA LEU A 507 91.09 -2.35 35.19
C LEU A 507 91.20 -2.18 36.71
N ILE A 508 90.45 -2.97 37.47
CA ILE A 508 90.52 -3.05 38.94
C ILE A 508 91.79 -3.80 39.36
N GLU A 509 92.19 -4.86 38.63
CA GLU A 509 93.45 -5.58 38.85
C GLU A 509 94.70 -4.73 38.52
N SER A 510 94.61 -3.77 37.60
CA SER A 510 95.75 -2.97 37.11
C SER A 510 96.02 -1.67 37.87
N GLY A 511 95.88 -1.66 39.20
CA GLY A 511 95.89 -0.45 40.05
C GLY A 511 96.82 0.74 39.66
N SER A 512 96.21 1.94 39.64
CA SER A 512 96.77 3.31 39.63
C SER A 512 96.83 4.10 38.30
N PRO A 513 96.57 5.43 38.33
CA PRO A 513 95.91 6.14 37.24
C PRO A 513 96.88 6.95 36.37
N SER A 514 96.80 6.80 35.04
CA SER A 514 97.51 7.66 34.09
C SER A 514 96.57 8.61 33.34
N SER A 515 97.07 9.83 33.18
CA SER A 515 96.47 11.08 32.68
C SER A 515 95.89 11.10 31.25
N SER A 516 95.54 9.94 30.65
CA SER A 516 94.87 9.90 29.33
C SER A 516 93.33 9.83 29.42
N ARG A 517 92.78 9.63 30.64
CA ARG A 517 91.34 9.42 30.90
C ARG A 517 90.40 10.60 30.61
N VAL A 518 90.92 11.80 30.37
CA VAL A 518 90.07 12.98 30.09
C VAL A 518 89.51 12.96 28.67
N ASN A 519 90.14 12.26 27.72
CA ASN A 519 89.63 12.14 26.35
C ASN A 519 88.60 11.01 26.19
N GLU A 520 88.65 9.95 27.00
CA GLU A 520 87.62 8.90 27.00
C GLU A 520 86.31 9.32 27.69
N LEU A 521 86.37 10.21 28.69
CA LEU A 521 85.17 10.78 29.32
C LEU A 521 84.38 11.70 28.39
N LYS A 522 85.02 12.33 27.38
CA LYS A 522 84.33 13.08 26.32
C LYS A 522 83.64 12.17 25.30
N LEU A 523 84.13 10.95 25.08
CA LEU A 523 83.49 9.99 24.17
C LEU A 523 82.26 9.32 24.83
N LEU A 524 82.30 9.08 26.14
CA LEU A 524 81.17 8.56 26.92
C LEU A 524 80.03 9.59 27.13
N GLN A 525 80.33 10.89 27.13
CA GLN A 525 79.30 11.93 27.15
C GLN A 525 78.59 12.11 25.79
N VAL A 526 79.24 11.69 24.69
CA VAL A 526 78.62 11.64 23.35
C VAL A 526 77.76 10.38 23.20
N LEU A 527 78.20 9.23 23.71
CA LEU A 527 77.41 7.99 23.73
C LEU A 527 76.23 8.03 24.72
N GLY A 528 76.32 8.80 25.81
CA GLY A 528 75.20 9.06 26.72
C GLY A 528 74.09 9.95 26.13
N LYS A 529 74.37 10.67 25.03
CA LYS A 529 73.37 11.44 24.28
C LYS A 529 72.66 10.62 23.20
N GLU A 530 73.14 9.43 22.84
CA GLU A 530 72.43 8.52 21.93
C GLU A 530 71.30 7.76 22.65
N SER A 531 71.36 7.63 23.98
CA SER A 531 70.32 7.02 24.81
C SER A 531 69.08 7.90 25.06
N SER A 532 69.10 9.21 24.74
CA SER A 532 67.89 10.05 24.79
C SER A 532 67.01 9.90 23.55
N SER A 533 67.53 9.33 22.45
CA SER A 533 66.76 9.12 21.21
C SER A 533 65.80 7.92 21.27
N ALA A 534 65.97 7.03 22.26
CA ALA A 534 65.07 5.90 22.51
C ALA A 534 63.88 6.27 23.42
N HIS A 535 63.99 7.35 24.20
CA HIS A 535 62.90 7.81 25.08
C HIS A 535 61.80 8.52 24.29
N ASP A 536 62.17 9.31 23.27
CA ASP A 536 61.23 9.99 22.37
C ASP A 536 60.37 9.00 21.57
N SER A 537 60.92 7.82 21.21
CA SER A 537 60.17 6.78 20.49
C SER A 537 59.10 6.12 21.38
N THR A 538 59.40 5.87 22.66
CA THR A 538 58.43 5.26 23.59
C THR A 538 57.38 6.26 24.07
N GLU A 539 57.75 7.54 24.22
CA GLU A 539 56.82 8.61 24.60
C GLU A 539 55.89 8.97 23.42
N SER A 540 56.38 8.90 22.18
CA SER A 540 55.55 9.00 20.97
C SER A 540 54.58 7.82 20.81
N GLU A 541 54.98 6.60 21.19
CA GLU A 541 54.13 5.41 21.09
C GLU A 541 53.04 5.41 22.18
N ILE A 542 53.37 5.86 23.39
CA ILE A 542 52.39 6.11 24.47
C ILE A 542 51.41 7.22 24.05
N GLY A 543 51.90 8.32 23.48
CA GLY A 543 51.04 9.40 22.98
C GLY A 543 50.13 8.99 21.81
N ALA A 544 50.57 8.04 20.96
CA ALA A 544 49.73 7.46 19.91
C ALA A 544 48.62 6.57 20.48
N LEU A 545 48.94 5.76 21.48
CA LEU A 545 47.98 4.91 22.18
C LEU A 545 46.95 5.73 22.97
N GLU A 546 47.36 6.82 23.62
CA GLU A 546 46.45 7.74 24.32
C GLU A 546 45.48 8.44 23.35
N LYS A 547 45.97 8.85 22.18
CA LYS A 547 45.12 9.39 21.10
C LYS A 547 44.15 8.33 20.57
N GLU A 548 44.60 7.10 20.37
CA GLU A 548 43.73 6.00 19.94
C GLU A 548 42.64 5.69 20.97
N LEU A 549 42.98 5.71 22.26
CA LEU A 549 42.03 5.53 23.37
C LEU A 549 41.02 6.69 23.44
N SER A 550 41.47 7.92 23.20
CA SER A 550 40.61 9.10 23.10
C SER A 550 39.63 9.00 21.93
N ILE A 551 40.10 8.61 20.75
CA ILE A 551 39.26 8.40 19.56
C ILE A 551 38.23 7.29 19.80
N LYS A 552 38.64 6.17 20.40
CA LYS A 552 37.72 5.07 20.77
C LYS A 552 36.64 5.54 21.75
N ASN A 553 36.99 6.34 22.75
CA ASN A 553 36.03 6.91 23.69
C ASN A 553 35.03 7.89 23.02
N ILE A 554 35.49 8.70 22.07
CA ILE A 554 34.60 9.57 21.27
C ILE A 554 33.64 8.71 20.43
N LEU A 555 34.15 7.62 19.84
CA LEU A 555 33.34 6.71 19.03
C LEU A 555 32.26 5.99 19.85
N ILE A 556 32.58 5.59 21.08
CA ILE A 556 31.63 4.99 22.03
C ILE A 556 30.54 6.00 22.40
N LYS A 557 30.91 7.24 22.76
CA LYS A 557 29.93 8.31 23.05
C LYS A 557 28.99 8.56 21.88
N LYS A 558 29.52 8.60 20.65
CA LYS A 558 28.72 8.76 19.44
C LYS A 558 27.77 7.58 19.21
N LYS A 559 28.19 6.36 19.56
CA LYS A 559 27.32 5.17 19.51
C LYS A 559 26.21 5.22 20.56
N ASP A 560 26.50 5.72 21.76
CA ASP A 560 25.49 5.94 22.79
C ASP A 560 24.48 7.02 22.36
N GLU A 561 24.94 8.11 21.76
CA GLU A 561 24.07 9.16 21.16
C GLU A 561 23.20 8.61 20.02
N ASP A 562 23.76 7.78 19.14
CA ASP A 562 23.00 7.10 18.08
C ASP A 562 21.91 6.18 18.69
N ILE A 563 22.24 5.43 19.74
CA ILE A 563 21.29 4.55 20.45
C ILE A 563 20.15 5.38 21.09
N ASP A 564 20.47 6.50 21.72
CA ASP A 564 19.48 7.40 22.32
C ASP A 564 18.60 8.09 21.27
N PHE A 565 19.16 8.39 20.10
CA PHE A 565 18.39 8.86 18.94
C PHE A 565 17.41 7.79 18.44
N PHE A 566 17.84 6.55 18.29
CA PHE A 566 16.96 5.44 17.88
C PHE A 566 15.88 5.14 18.92
N ARG A 567 16.19 5.21 20.22
CA ARG A 567 15.19 5.08 21.30
C ARG A 567 14.15 6.21 21.22
N SER A 568 14.58 7.44 20.97
CA SER A 568 13.68 8.59 20.82
C SER A 568 12.76 8.45 19.59
N GLN A 569 13.29 7.96 18.47
CA GLN A 569 12.50 7.63 17.27
C GLN A 569 11.50 6.50 17.54
N LEU A 570 11.88 5.49 18.31
CA LEU A 570 10.98 4.40 18.70
C LEU A 570 9.79 4.93 19.52
N VAL A 571 10.05 5.77 20.52
CA VAL A 571 9.00 6.39 21.36
C VAL A 571 8.06 7.25 20.51
N LEU A 572 8.57 8.02 19.55
CA LEU A 572 7.73 8.80 18.63
C LEU A 572 6.86 7.90 17.74
N ARG A 573 7.39 6.77 17.27
CA ARG A 573 6.65 5.79 16.47
C ARG A 573 5.59 5.06 17.30
N GLU A 574 5.88 4.73 18.55
CA GLU A 574 4.91 4.16 19.48
C GLU A 574 3.76 5.15 19.76
N ALA A 575 4.07 6.43 19.97
CA ALA A 575 3.06 7.48 20.13
C ALA A 575 2.22 7.68 18.86
N GLU A 576 2.83 7.60 17.67
CA GLU A 576 2.12 7.64 16.37
C GLU A 576 1.17 6.45 16.22
N ILE A 577 1.61 5.24 16.60
CA ILE A 577 0.79 4.03 16.59
C ILE A 577 -0.39 4.18 17.56
N GLU A 578 -0.17 4.64 18.80
CA GLU A 578 -1.25 4.89 19.75
C GLU A 578 -2.25 5.95 19.24
N ARG A 579 -1.77 7.00 18.56
CA ARG A 579 -2.63 8.01 17.92
C ARG A 579 -3.47 7.41 16.78
N LEU A 580 -2.89 6.53 15.97
CA LEU A 580 -3.60 5.83 14.90
C LEU A 580 -4.64 4.84 15.45
N LEU A 581 -4.33 4.12 16.52
CA LEU A 581 -5.27 3.24 17.22
C LEU A 581 -6.41 4.03 17.90
N SER A 582 -6.10 5.20 18.47
CA SER A 582 -7.08 6.11 19.09
C SER A 582 -8.00 6.77 18.05
N SER A 583 -7.49 7.05 16.84
CA SER A 583 -8.31 7.55 15.72
C SER A 583 -9.17 6.44 15.09
N GLN A 584 -8.76 5.18 15.18
CA GLN A 584 -9.57 4.03 14.72
C GLN A 584 -10.73 3.72 15.68
N THR A 585 -10.55 3.90 17.00
CA THR A 585 -11.62 3.73 17.99
C THR A 585 -12.66 4.84 17.95
N THR A 586 -12.27 6.08 17.61
CA THR A 586 -13.23 7.18 17.39
C THR A 586 -13.99 7.07 16.06
N ALA A 587 -13.39 6.50 15.01
CA ALA A 587 -14.08 6.21 13.75
C ALA A 587 -15.08 5.04 13.85
N CYS A 588 -14.82 4.02 14.66
CA CYS A 588 -15.74 2.90 14.89
C CYS A 588 -16.90 3.22 15.86
N SER A 589 -16.83 4.33 16.62
CA SER A 589 -17.86 4.74 17.58
C SER A 589 -19.05 5.51 16.96
N ARG A 590 -18.98 5.86 15.66
CA ARG A 590 -20.07 6.52 14.91
C ARG A 590 -20.96 5.57 14.10
N ARG A 591 -21.03 4.29 14.45
CA ARG A 591 -22.10 3.40 13.98
C ARG A 591 -23.19 3.32 15.05
N SER A 592 -24.29 4.03 14.80
CA SER A 592 -25.52 3.97 15.57
C SER A 592 -26.00 2.52 15.69
N ARG A 593 -25.80 1.92 16.87
CA ARG A 593 -26.54 0.73 17.29
C ARG A 593 -27.97 1.15 17.59
N THR A 594 -28.88 0.84 16.69
CA THR A 594 -30.32 0.80 16.99
C THR A 594 -30.57 -0.15 18.17
N PRO A 595 -31.29 0.27 19.24
CA PRO A 595 -31.61 -0.62 20.34
C PRO A 595 -32.74 -1.57 19.92
N LEU A 596 -32.43 -2.87 19.86
CA LEU A 596 -33.43 -3.94 19.83
C LEU A 596 -34.21 -3.92 21.14
N LYS A 597 -35.45 -3.41 21.10
CA LYS A 597 -36.43 -3.59 22.17
C LYS A 597 -36.74 -5.09 22.31
N ALA A 598 -36.35 -5.66 23.44
CA ALA A 598 -36.82 -6.96 23.88
C ALA A 598 -38.33 -6.89 24.19
N VAL A 599 -39.16 -7.50 23.34
CA VAL A 599 -40.56 -7.80 23.64
C VAL A 599 -40.59 -9.17 24.33
N LEU A 600 -40.46 -9.14 25.66
CA LEU A 600 -40.77 -10.27 26.54
C LEU A 600 -42.25 -10.20 26.92
N LYS A 601 -43.13 -10.77 26.09
CA LYS A 601 -44.48 -11.16 26.53
C LYS A 601 -44.42 -12.60 27.04
N LYS A 602 -44.19 -12.75 28.34
CA LYS A 602 -44.52 -14.00 29.05
C LYS A 602 -46.04 -14.08 29.21
N SER A 603 -46.61 -15.12 28.61
CA SER A 603 -47.96 -15.60 28.87
C SER A 603 -48.15 -15.87 30.35
N LYS A 604 -49.02 -15.09 31.01
CA LYS A 604 -49.61 -15.50 32.29
C LYS A 604 -50.69 -16.53 31.96
N GLY A 605 -50.38 -17.80 32.19
CA GLY A 605 -51.41 -18.78 32.52
C GLY A 605 -51.86 -18.54 33.96
N LYS A 606 -53.16 -18.39 34.15
CA LYS A 606 -53.89 -18.76 35.36
C LYS A 606 -55.32 -19.09 34.93
N THR A 607 -55.73 -20.30 35.31
CA THR A 607 -57.09 -20.73 35.72
C THR A 607 -58.28 -19.97 35.17
#